data_AF-A0A970KZ89-F1
#
_entry.id   AF-A0A970KZ89-F1
#
_cell.length_a   1.000
_cell.length_b   1.000
_cell.length_c   1.000
_cell.angle_alpha   90.00
_cell.angle_beta   90.00
_cell.angle_gamma   90.00
#
_symmetry.space_group_name_H-M   'P 1'
#
loop_
_entity.id
_entity.type
_entity.pdbx_description
1 polymer ?
#
loop_
_entity_poly.entity_id
_entity_poly.type
_entity_poly.pdbx_seq_one_letter_code
_entity_poly.pdbx_strand_id
1 'polypeptide(L)'
;MPNSSAKTNSSQVNTSRSRSGARVYACPVCKTNAGRFHIVYKLMQEIHQDPDTGRVTYLSDELETMTKGDGQPDLEIRCQQCEYVGKEAVFIRQAQRR
;
A
#
# COMPACT_ATOMS: atom_id res chain seq x y z
N MET A 1 -49.54 -11.17 -8.55
CA MET A 1 -48.39 -11.48 -7.70
C MET A 1 -47.17 -10.75 -8.27
N PRO A 2 -46.64 -9.69 -7.63
CA PRO A 2 -45.48 -8.98 -8.14
C PRO A 2 -44.15 -9.64 -7.74
N ASN A 3 -43.22 -9.46 -8.67
CA ASN A 3 -41.79 -9.76 -8.75
C ASN A 3 -40.95 -9.66 -7.45
N SER A 4 -39.93 -10.52 -7.31
CA SER A 4 -38.77 -10.25 -6.45
C SER A 4 -37.49 -10.71 -7.16
N SER A 5 -36.85 -9.73 -7.78
CA SER A 5 -35.56 -9.82 -8.42
C SER A 5 -34.47 -9.91 -7.35
N ALA A 6 -33.74 -11.02 -7.31
CA ALA A 6 -32.50 -11.12 -6.55
C ALA A 6 -31.39 -10.42 -7.35
N LYS A 7 -31.13 -9.15 -7.02
CA LYS A 7 -29.93 -8.43 -7.44
C LYS A 7 -28.80 -8.82 -6.49
N THR A 8 -27.91 -9.71 -6.92
CA THR A 8 -26.67 -9.98 -6.18
C THR A 8 -25.65 -8.91 -6.56
N ASN A 9 -25.37 -8.04 -5.61
CA ASN A 9 -24.50 -6.88 -5.75
C ASN A 9 -23.06 -7.31 -6.10
N SER A 10 -22.58 -6.79 -7.21
CA SER A 10 -21.16 -6.83 -7.59
C SER A 10 -20.32 -6.17 -6.50
N SER A 11 -19.41 -6.94 -5.91
CA SER A 11 -18.35 -6.43 -5.04
C SER A 11 -17.48 -5.46 -5.85
N GLN A 12 -17.78 -4.18 -5.73
CA GLN A 12 -16.96 -3.10 -6.23
C GLN A 12 -15.66 -3.09 -5.41
N VAL A 13 -14.60 -3.69 -5.95
CA VAL A 13 -13.23 -3.46 -5.47
C VAL A 13 -12.96 -1.97 -5.64
N ASN A 14 -13.06 -1.24 -4.53
CA ASN A 14 -12.76 0.19 -4.44
C ASN A 14 -11.30 0.41 -4.84
N THR A 15 -11.09 0.66 -6.12
CA THR A 15 -9.81 1.05 -6.69
C THR A 15 -9.60 2.50 -6.25
N SER A 16 -9.02 2.63 -5.06
CA SER A 16 -8.69 3.91 -4.43
C SER A 16 -7.89 4.77 -5.41
N ARG A 17 -8.53 5.88 -5.81
CA ARG A 17 -7.99 7.12 -6.38
C ARG A 17 -6.64 6.99 -7.09
N SER A 18 -6.67 7.10 -8.42
CA SER A 18 -5.48 7.36 -9.23
C SER A 18 -4.64 8.46 -8.59
N ARG A 19 -3.35 8.20 -8.36
CA ARG A 19 -2.37 9.20 -7.92
C ARG A 19 -2.14 10.17 -9.08
N SER A 20 -3.07 11.09 -9.30
CA SER A 20 -3.08 12.08 -10.38
C SER A 20 -2.14 13.27 -10.13
N GLY A 21 -1.10 13.09 -9.32
CA GLY A 21 0.03 14.01 -9.22
C GLY A 21 1.31 13.25 -9.52
N ALA A 22 1.89 13.48 -10.70
CA ALA A 22 3.19 12.91 -11.04
C ALA A 22 4.24 13.40 -10.03
N ARG A 23 4.65 12.51 -9.11
CA ARG A 23 5.72 12.79 -8.13
C ARG A 23 7.05 12.36 -8.74
N VAL A 24 8.01 13.29 -8.78
CA VAL A 24 9.37 13.00 -9.22
C VAL A 24 10.15 12.36 -8.07
N TYR A 25 10.79 11.22 -8.34
CA TYR A 25 11.65 10.53 -7.38
C TYR A 25 13.10 10.59 -7.81
N ALA A 26 13.99 10.77 -6.83
CA ALA A 26 15.41 10.54 -6.99
C ALA A 26 15.92 9.70 -5.81
N CYS A 27 16.71 8.68 -6.09
CA CYS A 27 17.22 7.81 -5.04
C CYS A 27 18.22 8.56 -4.14
N PRO A 28 18.07 8.56 -2.81
CA PRO A 28 19.04 9.20 -1.92
C PRO A 28 20.40 8.47 -1.87
N VAL A 29 20.47 7.21 -2.29
CA VAL A 29 21.69 6.40 -2.27
C VAL A 29 22.47 6.56 -3.56
N CYS A 30 21.97 6.02 -4.68
CA CYS A 30 22.68 6.09 -5.98
C CYS A 30 22.42 7.39 -6.76
N LYS A 31 21.65 8.33 -6.20
CA LYS A 31 21.34 9.65 -6.76
C LYS A 31 20.63 9.64 -8.12
N THR A 32 20.25 8.50 -8.69
CA THR A 32 19.54 8.44 -9.97
C THR A 32 18.08 8.90 -9.84
N ASN A 33 17.60 9.64 -10.84
CA ASN A 33 16.18 9.98 -11.05
C ASN A 33 15.59 9.32 -12.32
N ALA A 34 16.43 8.68 -13.15
CA ALA A 34 16.04 7.98 -14.38
C ALA A 34 15.71 6.49 -14.14
N GLY A 35 15.86 6.02 -12.90
CA GLY A 35 15.61 4.63 -12.54
C GLY A 35 14.13 4.26 -12.49
N ARG A 36 13.83 2.98 -12.65
CA ARG A 36 12.51 2.44 -12.27
C ARG A 36 12.39 2.45 -10.75
N PHE A 37 11.22 2.83 -10.25
CA PHE A 37 10.91 2.82 -8.82
C PHE A 37 9.66 1.98 -8.59
N HIS A 38 9.64 1.18 -7.53
CA HIS A 38 8.43 0.50 -7.08
C HIS A 38 7.87 1.21 -5.86
N ILE A 39 6.55 1.34 -5.82
CA ILE A 39 5.83 1.70 -4.60
C ILE A 39 5.60 0.42 -3.82
N VAL A 40 5.98 0.41 -2.54
CA VAL A 40 5.82 -0.71 -1.63
C VAL A 40 4.70 -0.35 -0.65
N TYR A 41 3.59 -1.07 -0.71
CA TYR A 41 2.48 -0.92 0.22
C TYR A 41 2.64 -1.90 1.37
N LYS A 42 2.36 -1.43 2.59
CA LYS A 42 2.24 -2.30 3.77
C LYS A 42 0.79 -2.76 3.88
N LEU A 43 0.60 -4.06 4.05
CA LEU A 43 -0.71 -4.69 4.21
C LEU A 43 -0.79 -5.29 5.61
N MET A 44 -1.98 -5.27 6.22
CA MET A 44 -2.30 -5.95 7.46
C MET A 44 -3.33 -7.03 7.20
N GLN A 45 -3.24 -8.12 7.95
CA GLN A 45 -4.20 -9.20 7.97
C GLN A 45 -4.59 -9.44 9.42
N GLU A 46 -5.89 -9.50 9.70
CA GLU A 46 -6.39 -9.76 11.05
C GLU A 46 -6.21 -11.24 11.40
N ILE A 47 -5.73 -11.49 12.62
CA ILE A 47 -5.54 -12.82 13.19
C ILE A 47 -5.96 -12.82 14.66
N HIS A 48 -6.72 -13.82 15.08
CA HIS A 48 -6.97 -14.09 16.50
C HIS A 48 -6.32 -15.42 16.89
N GLN A 49 -5.75 -15.46 18.08
CA GLN A 49 -5.05 -16.63 18.60
C GLN A 49 -5.50 -16.93 20.02
N ASP A 50 -5.56 -18.21 20.36
CA ASP A 50 -5.71 -18.68 21.72
C ASP A 50 -4.42 -18.32 22.51
N PRO A 51 -4.53 -17.58 23.63
CA PRO A 51 -3.36 -17.04 24.33
C PRO A 51 -2.51 -18.11 25.03
N ASP A 52 -3.10 -19.25 25.40
CA ASP A 52 -2.42 -20.31 26.15
C ASP A 52 -1.74 -21.33 25.23
N THR A 53 -2.31 -21.56 24.04
CA THR A 53 -1.85 -22.58 23.08
C THR A 53 -1.21 -22.00 21.82
N GLY A 54 -1.44 -20.71 21.52
CA GLY A 54 -1.02 -20.05 20.29
C GLY A 54 -1.78 -20.52 19.04
N ARG A 55 -2.82 -21.35 19.18
CA ARG A 55 -3.61 -21.84 18.05
C ARG A 55 -4.38 -20.69 17.41
N VAL A 56 -4.26 -20.53 16.10
CA VAL A 56 -5.06 -19.58 15.33
C VAL A 56 -6.52 -20.00 15.38
N THR A 57 -7.39 -19.13 15.90
CA THR A 57 -8.84 -19.36 16.00
C THR A 57 -9.60 -18.62 14.90
N TYR A 58 -9.02 -17.55 14.38
CA TYR A 58 -9.54 -16.77 13.27
C TYR A 58 -8.40 -16.19 12.43
N LEU A 59 -8.58 -16.22 11.11
CA LEU A 59 -7.72 -15.57 10.13
C LEU A 59 -8.63 -14.91 9.10
N SER A 60 -8.47 -13.60 8.91
CA SER A 60 -9.25 -12.89 7.89
C SER A 60 -8.79 -13.26 6.49
N ASP A 61 -9.74 -13.42 5.56
CA ASP A 61 -9.44 -13.56 4.12
C ASP A 61 -9.14 -12.20 3.46
N GLU A 62 -9.34 -11.09 4.19
CA GLU A 62 -9.15 -9.73 3.69
C GLU A 62 -7.78 -9.17 4.11
N LEU A 63 -7.13 -8.50 3.15
CA LEU A 63 -5.91 -7.72 3.39
C LEU A 63 -6.26 -6.24 3.31
N GLU A 64 -5.89 -5.50 4.35
CA GLU A 64 -6.11 -4.06 4.42
C GLU A 64 -4.80 -3.31 4.26
N THR A 65 -4.82 -2.15 3.60
CA THR A 65 -3.65 -1.28 3.56
C THR A 65 -3.41 -0.66 4.92
N MET A 66 -2.19 -0.79 5.44
CA MET A 66 -1.79 -0.03 6.62
C MET A 66 -1.84 1.46 6.30
N THR A 67 -2.47 2.22 7.19
CA THR A 67 -2.54 3.68 7.10
C THR A 67 -1.76 4.31 8.26
N LYS A 68 -1.31 5.55 8.05
CA LYS A 68 -0.75 6.39 9.10
C LYS A 68 -1.89 7.06 9.86
N GLY A 69 -1.58 7.78 10.94
CA GLY A 69 -2.58 8.52 11.72
C GLY A 69 -3.34 9.61 10.94
N ASP A 70 -2.89 9.98 9.74
CA ASP A 70 -3.56 10.90 8.81
C ASP A 70 -4.49 10.20 7.81
N GLY A 71 -4.67 8.88 7.93
CA GLY A 71 -5.49 8.05 7.05
C GLY A 71 -4.86 7.77 5.67
N GLN A 72 -3.64 8.22 5.40
CA GLN A 72 -2.93 7.90 4.16
C GLN A 72 -2.19 6.56 4.27
N PRO A 73 -2.04 5.81 3.17
CA PRO A 73 -1.28 4.56 3.20
C PRO A 73 0.16 4.75 3.71
N ASP A 74 0.60 3.87 4.61
CA ASP A 74 2.00 3.76 4.99
C ASP A 74 2.78 3.01 3.92
N LEU A 75 3.29 3.77 2.96
CA LEU A 75 4.03 3.25 1.83
C LEU A 75 5.50 3.70 1.83
N GLU A 76 6.29 2.91 1.13
CA GLU A 76 7.72 3.12 0.88
C GLU A 76 8.00 3.08 -0.62
N ILE A 77 9.20 3.51 -1.01
CA ILE A 77 9.68 3.47 -2.40
C ILE A 77 10.94 2.62 -2.46
N ARG A 78 11.00 1.68 -3.39
CA ARG A 78 12.19 0.89 -3.73
C ARG A 78 12.81 1.40 -5.02
N CYS A 79 14.10 1.75 -4.98
CA CYS A 79 14.89 2.00 -6.18
C CYS A 79 15.25 0.68 -6.86
N GLN A 80 14.91 0.48 -8.14
CA GLN A 80 15.27 -0.74 -8.85
C GLN A 80 16.76 -0.80 -9.27
N GLN A 81 17.52 0.30 -9.13
CA GLN A 81 18.94 0.34 -9.51
C GLN A 81 19.87 -0.13 -8.38
N CYS A 82 19.62 0.32 -7.15
CA CYS A 82 20.46 0.01 -5.99
C CYS A 82 19.69 -0.68 -4.85
N GLU A 83 18.43 -1.02 -5.12
CA GLU A 83 17.53 -1.75 -4.20
C GLU A 83 17.19 -1.05 -2.88
N TYR A 84 17.70 0.16 -2.65
CA TYR A 84 17.36 0.93 -1.47
C TYR A 84 15.85 1.16 -1.35
N VAL A 85 15.31 0.82 -0.18
CA VAL A 85 13.91 1.01 0.21
C VAL A 85 13.84 2.09 1.30
N GLY A 86 12.89 3.01 1.19
CA GLY A 86 12.66 3.97 2.26
C GLY A 86 11.42 4.82 2.06
N LYS A 87 11.17 5.74 3.00
CA LYS A 87 10.00 6.63 2.97
C LYS A 87 9.97 7.45 1.68
N GLU A 88 8.81 7.50 1.04
CA GLU A 88 8.59 8.26 -0.21
C GLU A 88 9.06 9.73 -0.12
N ALA A 89 8.80 10.38 1.02
CA ALA A 89 9.20 11.77 1.26
C ALA A 89 10.72 12.01 1.10
N VAL A 90 11.55 11.00 1.37
CA VAL A 90 13.01 11.10 1.21
C VAL A 90 13.39 11.14 -0.27
N PHE A 91 12.74 10.33 -1.10
CA PHE A 91 12.97 10.30 -2.55
C PHE A 91 12.49 11.59 -3.23
N ILE A 92 11.33 12.11 -2.80
CA ILE A 92 10.80 13.39 -3.28
C ILE A 92 11.76 14.53 -2.91
N ARG A 93 12.18 14.59 -1.64
CA ARG A 93 13.12 15.62 -1.16
C ARG A 93 14.46 15.56 -1.91
N GLN A 94 14.95 14.36 -2.22
CA GLN A 94 16.17 14.21 -3.01
C GLN A 94 15.98 14.69 -4.46
N ALA A 95 14.80 14.52 -5.05
CA ALA A 95 14.51 15.04 -6.38
C ALA A 95 14.44 16.57 -6.42
N GLN A 96 13.90 17.19 -5.37
CA GLN A 96 13.81 18.66 -5.24
C GLN A 96 15.17 19.35 -5.07
N ARG A 97 16.20 18.63 -4.59
CA ARG A 97 17.55 19.16 -4.35
C ARG A 97 18.51 18.93 -5.53
N ARG A 98 18.05 18.24 -6.57
CA ARG A 98 18.84 17.88 -7.74
C ARG A 98 18.68 18.95 -8.80
#